data_AF-A0A974GZ32-F1
#
_entry.id   AF-A0A974GZ32-F1
#
_cell.length_a   1.000
_cell.length_b   1.000
_cell.length_c   1.000
_cell.angle_alpha   90.00
_cell.angle_beta   90.00
_cell.angle_gamma   90.00
#
_symmetry.space_group_name_H-M   'P 1'
#
loop_
_entity.id
_entity.type
_entity.pdbx_description
1 polymer ?
#
loop_
_entity_poly.entity_id
_entity_poly.type
_entity_poly.pdbx_seq_one_letter_code
_entity_poly.pdbx_strand_id
1 'polypeptide(L)'
;GDEKNDSWIFSLAVLLSSTLVYNSVGTIDQDSMEKLHYVTELTERIKLKAKATADDDDSAEFKRTFPSFIWCVRDFTLKLEQEGKQITEDEYLQNGLKLKKGLSKAIMSYNFPRECITNFFKYHKCFVFERPASTADLQRLEELSESQLEPNFVKQTHTFCNFVFKNSQTKTLAGGHCVTGRMLGNLAVTYVESIRSGSVPCMENAVLALAQIENTVAIQDALSVYEAEMRQAESTFPTETQDEFLEKQTQFQSMALKAFMGRSFKDDKREYQGQLMRDLHHKNEDFAKRNEEASIRKCQDLLQVLSASLEKGIADGEFCKPGGHKRFVQEKQKIMETYNNSPKKGIKAAVVLQHFLEGKKHIETAVLKADESLTKRDIEAQEERIKKEAVERKLQEEKENAVQLMQTKKEQNRRLEQLAVMLKEKMEEEREKFLKENQWMIDEKMKVILISWVHEFHV
;
A
#
# COMPACT_ATOMS: atom_id res chain seq x y z
N GLY A 1 41.14 -11.50 1.98
CA GLY A 1 39.81 -11.56 2.62
C GLY A 1 40.00 -11.98 4.05
N ASP A 2 39.03 -11.66 4.89
CA ASP A 2 38.82 -12.38 6.15
C ASP A 2 37.79 -13.46 5.84
N GLU A 3 38.16 -14.74 5.95
CA GLU A 3 37.31 -15.89 5.59
C GLU A 3 35.93 -15.82 6.26
N LYS A 4 35.85 -15.21 7.46
CA LYS A 4 34.59 -14.99 8.19
C LYS A 4 33.68 -13.98 7.50
N ASN A 5 34.22 -12.95 6.88
CA ASN A 5 33.44 -11.93 6.19
C ASN A 5 33.12 -12.35 4.74
N ASP A 6 34.01 -13.07 4.06
CA ASP A 6 33.81 -13.55 2.68
C ASP A 6 32.52 -14.39 2.57
N SER A 7 32.39 -15.27 3.55
CA SER A 7 31.20 -16.02 3.96
C SER A 7 29.90 -15.21 4.06
N TRP A 8 29.89 -14.09 4.79
CA TRP A 8 28.72 -13.23 4.94
C TRP A 8 28.42 -12.42 3.68
N ILE A 9 29.46 -11.96 2.98
CA ILE A 9 29.33 -11.26 1.70
C ILE A 9 28.64 -12.17 0.69
N PHE A 10 29.00 -13.45 0.64
CA PHE A 10 28.34 -14.44 -0.21
C PHE A 10 26.87 -14.64 0.18
N SER A 11 26.55 -14.79 1.47
CA SER A 11 25.16 -14.89 1.93
C SER A 11 24.33 -13.65 1.58
N LEU A 12 24.90 -12.45 1.73
CA LEU A 12 24.22 -11.20 1.35
C LEU A 12 24.01 -11.10 -0.16
N ALA A 13 24.98 -11.52 -0.97
CA ALA A 13 24.85 -11.57 -2.42
C ALA A 13 23.70 -12.50 -2.86
N VAL A 14 23.54 -13.65 -2.20
CA VAL A 14 22.40 -14.57 -2.41
C VAL A 14 21.08 -13.89 -2.01
N LEU A 15 21.01 -13.30 -0.82
CA LEU A 15 19.78 -12.72 -0.29
C LEU A 15 19.27 -11.53 -1.11
N LEU A 16 20.17 -10.67 -1.59
CA LEU A 16 19.83 -9.40 -2.23
C LEU A 16 19.70 -9.50 -3.76
N SER A 17 20.23 -10.54 -4.40
CA SER A 17 20.18 -10.69 -5.86
C SER A 17 18.95 -11.48 -6.32
N SER A 18 18.54 -11.25 -7.58
CA SER A 18 17.65 -12.14 -8.33
C SER A 18 18.42 -13.11 -9.24
N THR A 19 19.67 -12.80 -9.55
CA THR A 19 20.61 -13.65 -10.30
C THR A 19 21.98 -13.52 -9.63
N LEU A 20 22.50 -14.65 -9.17
CA LEU A 20 23.84 -14.76 -8.61
C LEU A 20 24.78 -15.25 -9.70
N VAL A 21 25.83 -14.47 -9.97
CA VAL A 21 26.91 -14.85 -10.90
C VAL A 21 28.10 -15.31 -10.08
N TYR A 22 28.41 -16.60 -10.14
CA TYR A 22 29.64 -17.15 -9.60
C TYR A 22 30.70 -17.22 -10.69
N ASN A 23 31.83 -16.55 -10.47
CA ASN A 23 32.91 -16.42 -11.45
C ASN A 23 34.16 -17.16 -10.97
N SER A 24 34.62 -18.15 -11.73
CA SER A 24 35.86 -18.90 -11.46
C SER A 24 36.78 -18.91 -12.68
N VAL A 25 38.04 -19.27 -12.50
CA VAL A 25 39.04 -19.41 -13.58
C VAL A 25 39.35 -20.90 -13.79
N GLY A 26 39.49 -21.33 -15.03
CA GLY A 26 39.90 -22.69 -15.40
C GLY A 26 38.72 -23.59 -15.75
N THR A 27 38.49 -24.63 -14.94
CA THR A 27 37.49 -25.68 -15.21
C THR A 27 36.65 -25.93 -13.95
N ILE A 28 35.52 -26.62 -14.10
CA ILE A 28 34.72 -27.09 -12.97
C ILE A 28 35.30 -28.42 -12.47
N ASP A 29 36.30 -28.30 -11.59
CA ASP A 29 36.98 -29.40 -10.93
C ASP A 29 36.66 -29.48 -9.42
N GLN A 30 37.33 -30.37 -8.70
CA GLN A 30 37.11 -30.53 -7.27
C GLN A 30 37.59 -29.30 -6.48
N ASP A 31 38.70 -28.70 -6.87
CA ASP A 31 39.23 -27.47 -6.25
C ASP A 31 38.25 -26.30 -6.39
N SER A 32 37.59 -26.18 -7.55
CA SER A 32 36.56 -25.18 -7.79
C SER A 32 35.32 -25.38 -6.93
N MET A 33 34.96 -26.64 -6.64
CA MET A 33 33.87 -26.98 -5.71
C MET A 33 34.25 -26.69 -4.25
N GLU A 34 35.50 -26.92 -3.86
CA GLU A 34 36.00 -26.59 -2.52
C GLU A 34 36.05 -25.07 -2.30
N LYS A 35 36.42 -24.29 -3.32
CA LYS A 35 36.32 -22.82 -3.29
C LYS A 35 34.87 -22.32 -3.17
N LEU A 36 33.90 -23.12 -3.61
CA LEU A 36 32.48 -22.85 -3.49
C LEU A 36 31.86 -23.38 -2.18
N HIS A 37 32.68 -23.71 -1.17
CA HIS A 37 32.22 -24.15 0.16
C HIS A 37 31.24 -23.16 0.80
N TYR A 38 31.28 -21.87 0.46
CA TYR A 38 30.30 -20.89 0.93
C TYR A 38 28.84 -21.28 0.64
N VAL A 39 28.59 -22.03 -0.45
CA VAL A 39 27.25 -22.55 -0.77
C VAL A 39 26.79 -23.59 0.24
N THR A 40 27.71 -24.38 0.79
CA THR A 40 27.41 -25.38 1.81
C THR A 40 27.10 -24.77 3.17
N GLU A 41 27.64 -23.58 3.44
CA GLU A 41 27.42 -22.83 4.68
C GLU A 41 26.14 -21.96 4.63
N LEU A 42 25.46 -21.88 3.48
CA LEU A 42 24.24 -21.07 3.34
C LEU A 42 23.13 -21.51 4.29
N THR A 43 23.00 -22.80 4.57
CA THR A 43 22.00 -23.34 5.50
C THR A 43 22.30 -22.96 6.95
N GLU A 44 23.56 -22.74 7.30
CA GLU A 44 23.98 -22.28 8.62
C GLU A 44 23.85 -20.74 8.76
N ARG A 45 23.94 -20.03 7.62
CA ARG A 45 23.99 -18.56 7.56
C ARG A 45 22.73 -17.87 7.09
N ILE A 46 21.72 -18.62 6.63
CA ILE A 46 20.45 -18.08 6.20
C ILE A 46 19.33 -18.93 6.78
N LYS A 47 18.44 -18.30 7.53
CA LYS A 47 17.20 -18.92 7.99
C LYS A 47 16.05 -18.53 7.07
N LEU A 48 15.26 -19.51 6.63
CA LEU A 48 14.04 -19.25 5.87
C LEU A 48 12.93 -18.74 6.80
N LYS A 49 12.67 -19.51 7.86
CA LYS A 49 11.63 -19.25 8.86
C LYS A 49 12.21 -18.87 10.21
N ALA A 50 11.45 -18.10 10.99
CA ALA A 50 11.84 -17.73 12.35
C ALA A 50 11.80 -18.91 13.33
N LYS A 51 10.88 -19.87 13.08
CA LYS A 51 10.74 -21.13 13.81
C LYS A 51 10.86 -22.29 12.84
N ALA A 52 11.99 -22.98 12.85
CA ALA A 52 12.16 -24.23 12.12
C ALA A 52 11.82 -25.41 13.04
N THR A 53 11.02 -26.37 12.55
CA THR A 53 10.88 -27.70 13.16
C THR A 53 11.98 -28.61 12.64
N ALA A 54 12.45 -29.56 13.45
CA ALA A 54 13.60 -30.42 13.12
C ALA A 54 13.40 -31.32 11.88
N ASP A 55 12.17 -31.43 11.36
CA ASP A 55 11.78 -32.22 10.19
C ASP A 55 11.53 -31.36 8.91
N ASP A 56 11.73 -30.03 8.95
CA ASP A 56 11.51 -29.19 7.77
C ASP A 56 12.69 -29.33 6.78
N ASP A 57 12.45 -30.03 5.65
CA ASP A 57 13.32 -29.95 4.46
C ASP A 57 13.13 -28.57 3.79
N ASP A 58 13.90 -27.60 4.27
CA ASP A 58 13.91 -26.22 3.78
C ASP A 58 14.40 -26.10 2.31
N SER A 59 14.94 -27.17 1.70
CA SER A 59 15.49 -27.15 0.33
C SER A 59 14.46 -26.68 -0.72
N ALA A 60 13.20 -27.07 -0.58
CA ALA A 60 12.12 -26.65 -1.48
C ALA A 60 11.79 -25.15 -1.36
N GLU A 61 11.88 -24.57 -0.15
CA GLU A 61 11.68 -23.14 0.06
C GLU A 61 12.92 -22.32 -0.34
N PHE A 62 14.13 -22.85 -0.18
CA PHE A 62 15.35 -22.24 -0.74
C PHE A 62 15.21 -22.05 -2.25
N LYS A 63 14.84 -23.11 -2.98
CA LYS A 63 14.59 -23.09 -4.43
C LYS A 63 13.54 -22.08 -4.88
N ARG A 64 12.58 -21.74 -4.02
CA ARG A 64 11.54 -20.73 -4.32
C ARG A 64 12.06 -19.31 -4.22
N THR A 65 13.02 -19.06 -3.34
CA THR A 65 13.35 -17.70 -2.85
C THR A 65 14.75 -17.24 -3.25
N PHE A 66 15.64 -18.19 -3.52
CA PHE A 66 17.01 -17.93 -3.95
C PHE A 66 17.08 -17.51 -5.41
N PRO A 67 18.14 -16.77 -5.78
CA PRO A 67 18.32 -16.28 -7.14
C PRO A 67 18.53 -17.41 -8.16
N SER A 68 18.45 -17.07 -9.44
CA SER A 68 19.04 -17.90 -10.49
C SER A 68 20.56 -17.95 -10.32
N PHE A 69 21.18 -19.08 -10.62
CA PHE A 69 22.62 -19.28 -10.51
C PHE A 69 23.26 -19.33 -11.90
N ILE A 70 24.24 -18.46 -12.13
CA ILE A 70 25.05 -18.46 -13.35
C ILE A 70 26.50 -18.75 -12.96
N TRP A 71 27.08 -19.82 -13.52
CA TRP A 71 28.50 -20.10 -13.40
C TRP A 71 29.24 -19.56 -14.63
N CYS A 72 30.07 -18.53 -14.43
CA CYS A 72 30.98 -18.00 -15.44
C CYS A 72 32.37 -18.61 -15.25
N VAL A 73 32.81 -19.44 -16.20
CA VAL A 73 34.12 -20.09 -16.17
C VAL A 73 35.07 -19.34 -17.10
N ARG A 74 36.01 -18.60 -16.53
CA ARG A 74 37.00 -17.77 -17.22
C ARG A 74 38.21 -18.57 -17.66
N ASP A 75 38.86 -18.12 -18.71
CA ASP A 75 40.06 -18.74 -19.30
C ASP A 75 39.88 -20.25 -19.54
N PHE A 76 38.73 -20.62 -20.11
CA PHE A 76 38.35 -22.00 -20.34
C PHE A 76 39.23 -22.63 -21.42
N THR A 77 39.87 -23.76 -21.11
CA THR A 77 40.85 -24.42 -21.99
C THR A 77 40.38 -25.76 -22.56
N LEU A 78 39.18 -26.24 -22.21
CA LEU A 78 38.72 -27.57 -22.61
C LEU A 78 37.89 -27.56 -23.91
N LYS A 79 37.98 -28.69 -24.61
CA LYS A 79 36.98 -29.19 -25.57
C LYS A 79 35.59 -29.23 -24.93
N LEU A 80 34.57 -28.48 -25.37
CA LEU A 80 33.17 -28.80 -25.02
C LEU A 80 32.70 -30.04 -25.80
N GLU A 81 33.36 -31.17 -25.54
CA GLU A 81 33.13 -32.45 -26.19
C GLU A 81 33.10 -33.56 -25.13
N GLN A 82 32.12 -34.44 -25.23
CA GLN A 82 32.00 -35.64 -24.40
C GLN A 82 31.67 -36.83 -25.28
N GLU A 83 32.46 -37.92 -25.16
CA GLU A 83 32.29 -39.13 -25.97
C GLU A 83 32.24 -38.87 -27.48
N GLY A 84 33.02 -37.88 -27.95
CA GLY A 84 33.08 -37.47 -29.35
C GLY A 84 31.88 -36.64 -29.85
N LYS A 85 30.94 -36.27 -28.97
CA LYS A 85 29.83 -35.37 -29.27
C LYS A 85 30.07 -33.99 -28.67
N GLN A 86 29.75 -32.94 -29.42
CA GLN A 86 29.77 -31.58 -28.91
C GLN A 86 28.68 -31.41 -27.85
N ILE A 87 29.04 -30.85 -26.70
CA ILE A 87 28.11 -30.54 -25.61
C ILE A 87 27.96 -29.03 -25.47
N THR A 88 26.85 -28.61 -24.89
CA THR A 88 26.60 -27.23 -24.49
C THR A 88 27.30 -26.91 -23.17
N GLU A 89 27.43 -25.62 -22.87
CA GLU A 89 28.00 -25.13 -21.61
C GLU A 89 27.15 -25.56 -20.40
N ASP A 90 25.83 -25.60 -20.59
CA ASP A 90 24.89 -26.04 -19.56
C ASP A 90 25.04 -27.54 -19.28
N GLU A 91 25.21 -28.37 -20.32
CA GLU A 91 25.54 -29.79 -20.17
C GLU A 91 26.90 -29.99 -19.48
N TYR A 92 27.88 -29.14 -19.78
CA TYR A 92 29.17 -29.15 -19.08
C TYR A 92 29.01 -28.87 -17.57
N LEU A 93 28.18 -27.89 -17.19
CA LEU A 93 27.85 -27.63 -15.78
C LEU A 93 27.10 -28.81 -15.15
N GLN A 94 26.10 -29.37 -15.82
CA GLN A 94 25.35 -30.53 -15.33
C GLN A 94 26.28 -31.72 -15.08
N ASN A 95 27.27 -31.96 -15.95
CA ASN A 95 28.28 -32.97 -15.76
C ASN A 95 29.15 -32.71 -14.52
N GLY A 96 29.59 -31.48 -14.31
CA GLY A 96 30.35 -31.08 -13.11
C GLY A 96 29.56 -31.27 -11.80
N LEU A 97 28.23 -31.16 -11.87
CA LEU A 97 27.30 -31.33 -10.75
C LEU A 97 26.83 -32.78 -10.55
N LYS A 98 27.24 -33.75 -11.38
CA LYS A 98 26.84 -35.15 -11.22
C LYS A 98 27.31 -35.74 -9.89
N LEU A 99 26.37 -36.32 -9.16
CA LEU A 99 26.60 -37.00 -7.89
C LEU A 99 27.23 -38.38 -8.08
N LYS A 100 28.06 -38.79 -7.13
CA LYS A 100 28.62 -40.14 -7.06
C LYS A 100 27.73 -41.03 -6.20
N LYS A 101 27.52 -42.29 -6.62
CA LYS A 101 26.77 -43.29 -5.86
C LYS A 101 27.62 -43.82 -4.70
N GLY A 102 27.02 -43.95 -3.51
CA GLY A 102 27.63 -44.54 -2.33
C GLY A 102 27.46 -43.66 -1.08
N LEU A 103 27.79 -44.22 0.09
CA LEU A 103 27.59 -43.58 1.41
C LEU A 103 28.91 -43.35 2.17
N SER A 104 30.06 -43.47 1.50
CA SER A 104 31.34 -43.23 2.16
C SER A 104 31.52 -41.74 2.49
N LYS A 105 32.28 -41.42 3.54
CA LYS A 105 32.55 -40.03 3.94
C LYS A 105 33.12 -39.17 2.80
N ALA A 106 34.01 -39.74 1.99
CA ALA A 106 34.57 -39.06 0.82
C ALA A 106 33.53 -38.78 -0.27
N ILE A 107 32.58 -39.71 -0.49
CA ILE A 107 31.48 -39.51 -1.45
C ILE A 107 30.50 -38.45 -0.93
N MET A 108 30.15 -38.47 0.35
CA MET A 108 29.29 -37.45 0.95
C MET A 108 29.92 -36.05 0.84
N SER A 109 31.21 -35.91 1.17
CA SER A 109 31.93 -34.63 1.04
C SER A 109 32.01 -34.13 -0.41
N TYR A 110 32.08 -35.05 -1.38
CA TYR A 110 32.05 -34.71 -2.81
C TYR A 110 30.64 -34.29 -3.27
N ASN A 111 29.60 -34.99 -2.81
CA ASN A 111 28.21 -34.76 -3.23
C ASN A 111 27.61 -33.49 -2.59
N PHE A 112 27.92 -33.20 -1.34
CA PHE A 112 27.28 -32.14 -0.56
C PHE A 112 27.26 -30.76 -1.25
N PRO A 113 28.39 -30.18 -1.71
CA PRO A 113 28.35 -28.89 -2.42
C PRO A 113 27.53 -28.94 -3.72
N ARG A 114 27.55 -30.08 -4.43
CA ARG A 114 26.80 -30.28 -5.68
C ARG A 114 25.30 -30.37 -5.41
N GLU A 115 24.92 -31.03 -4.33
CA GLU A 115 23.54 -31.08 -3.84
C GLU A 115 23.05 -29.68 -3.45
N CYS A 116 23.84 -28.91 -2.68
CA CYS A 116 23.49 -27.55 -2.31
C CYS A 116 23.25 -26.66 -3.54
N ILE A 117 24.14 -26.69 -4.54
CA ILE A 117 23.94 -25.91 -5.77
C ILE A 117 22.66 -26.35 -6.49
N THR A 118 22.47 -27.66 -6.66
CA THR A 118 21.33 -28.23 -7.39
C THR A 118 20.00 -28.01 -6.66
N ASN A 119 20.01 -27.95 -5.32
CA ASN A 119 18.81 -27.90 -4.49
C ASN A 119 18.45 -26.50 -4.01
N PHE A 120 19.40 -25.57 -3.87
CA PHE A 120 19.10 -24.23 -3.36
C PHE A 120 18.72 -23.25 -4.46
N PHE A 121 19.29 -23.37 -5.66
CA PHE A 121 19.05 -22.43 -6.75
C PHE A 121 17.99 -22.95 -7.73
N LYS A 122 17.11 -22.04 -8.19
CA LYS A 122 15.95 -22.36 -9.04
C LYS A 122 16.35 -22.78 -10.46
N TYR A 123 17.35 -22.10 -11.01
CA TYR A 123 17.79 -22.22 -12.39
C TYR A 123 19.31 -22.13 -12.44
N HIS A 124 19.93 -22.95 -13.29
CA HIS A 124 21.37 -23.04 -13.46
C HIS A 124 21.72 -22.75 -14.91
N LYS A 125 22.67 -21.85 -15.11
CA LYS A 125 23.21 -21.51 -16.42
C LYS A 125 24.72 -21.51 -16.36
N CYS A 126 25.37 -21.90 -17.45
CA CYS A 126 26.81 -21.85 -17.58
C CYS A 126 27.20 -20.98 -18.76
N PHE A 127 28.31 -20.25 -18.60
CA PHE A 127 29.00 -19.59 -19.69
C PHE A 127 30.49 -19.86 -19.54
N VAL A 128 31.13 -20.35 -20.60
CA VAL A 128 32.58 -20.50 -20.63
C VAL A 128 33.17 -19.36 -21.45
N PHE A 129 34.27 -18.78 -20.99
CA PHE A 129 34.93 -17.65 -21.63
C PHE A 129 36.34 -18.07 -21.99
N GLU A 130 36.72 -17.89 -23.26
CA GLU A 130 38.11 -17.96 -23.66
C GLU A 130 38.91 -16.84 -22.99
N ARG A 131 40.24 -16.97 -23.01
CA ARG A 131 41.11 -15.93 -22.47
C ARG A 131 40.94 -14.66 -23.30
N PRO A 132 40.72 -13.49 -22.69
CA PRO A 132 40.25 -12.31 -23.42
C PRO A 132 41.32 -11.63 -24.26
N ALA A 133 42.59 -11.78 -23.91
CA ALA A 133 43.73 -11.19 -24.60
C ALA A 133 45.02 -11.95 -24.29
N SER A 134 46.11 -11.57 -24.97
CA SER A 134 47.45 -12.11 -24.71
C SER A 134 47.92 -11.80 -23.29
N THR A 135 48.86 -12.58 -22.75
CA THR A 135 49.41 -12.35 -21.40
C THR A 135 49.98 -10.93 -21.22
N ALA A 136 50.56 -10.35 -22.27
CA ALA A 136 51.11 -8.99 -22.22
C ALA A 136 50.00 -7.93 -22.11
N ASP A 137 48.89 -8.14 -22.79
CA ASP A 137 47.79 -7.17 -22.88
C ASP A 137 46.82 -7.27 -21.69
N LEU A 138 46.79 -8.40 -20.96
CA LEU A 138 45.93 -8.58 -19.79
C LEU A 138 46.14 -7.53 -18.69
N GLN A 139 47.34 -6.98 -18.54
CA GLN A 139 47.62 -5.94 -17.56
C GLN A 139 46.95 -4.60 -17.90
N ARG A 140 46.62 -4.40 -19.18
CA ARG A 140 45.99 -3.19 -19.71
C ARG A 140 44.59 -3.50 -20.28
N LEU A 141 43.97 -4.59 -19.82
CA LEU A 141 42.72 -5.11 -20.39
C LEU A 141 41.58 -4.07 -20.41
N GLU A 142 41.51 -3.20 -19.39
CA GLU A 142 40.51 -2.12 -19.30
C GLU A 142 40.73 -0.99 -20.34
N GLU A 143 41.93 -0.89 -20.92
CA GLU A 143 42.29 0.12 -21.92
C GLU A 143 42.09 -0.37 -23.36
N LEU A 144 41.95 -1.68 -23.57
CA LEU A 144 41.82 -2.29 -24.89
C LEU A 144 40.42 -2.08 -25.46
N SER A 145 40.32 -1.80 -26.76
CA SER A 145 39.04 -1.84 -27.47
C SER A 145 38.62 -3.27 -27.79
N GLU A 146 37.33 -3.51 -27.99
CA GLU A 146 36.81 -4.87 -28.33
C GLU A 146 37.48 -5.49 -29.55
N SER A 147 37.91 -4.68 -30.53
CA SER A 147 38.65 -5.13 -31.71
C SER A 147 40.05 -5.69 -31.41
N GLN A 148 40.59 -5.42 -30.22
CA GLN A 148 41.89 -5.91 -29.75
C GLN A 148 41.75 -7.14 -28.84
N LEU A 149 40.52 -7.53 -28.51
CA LEU A 149 40.22 -8.70 -27.69
C LEU A 149 40.00 -9.93 -28.58
N GLU A 150 40.09 -11.12 -27.97
CA GLU A 150 39.77 -12.37 -28.65
C GLU A 150 38.31 -12.35 -29.17
N PRO A 151 38.07 -12.56 -30.49
CA PRO A 151 36.74 -12.40 -31.07
C PRO A 151 35.67 -13.31 -30.45
N ASN A 152 36.03 -14.54 -30.10
CA ASN A 152 35.13 -15.47 -29.42
C ASN A 152 34.80 -15.01 -28.00
N PHE A 153 35.77 -14.44 -27.28
CA PHE A 153 35.54 -13.85 -25.96
C PHE A 153 34.55 -12.69 -26.03
N VAL A 154 34.69 -11.79 -27.02
CA VAL A 154 33.77 -10.66 -27.22
C VAL A 154 32.36 -11.17 -27.56
N LYS A 155 32.24 -12.09 -28.52
CA LYS A 155 30.95 -12.71 -28.90
C LYS A 155 30.27 -13.36 -27.70
N GLN A 156 31.04 -14.08 -26.88
CA GLN A 156 30.55 -14.75 -25.69
C GLN A 156 30.12 -13.75 -24.61
N THR A 157 30.87 -12.67 -24.43
CA THR A 157 30.52 -11.58 -23.50
C THR A 157 29.19 -10.95 -23.88
N HIS A 158 28.97 -10.63 -25.16
CA HIS A 158 27.66 -10.16 -25.62
C HIS A 158 26.55 -11.19 -25.38
N THR A 159 26.83 -12.47 -25.61
CA THR A 159 25.86 -13.55 -25.39
C THR A 159 25.47 -13.63 -23.91
N PHE A 160 26.44 -13.57 -23.00
CA PHE A 160 26.23 -13.50 -21.56
C PHE A 160 25.41 -12.27 -21.16
N CYS A 161 25.83 -11.07 -21.58
CA CYS A 161 25.13 -9.82 -21.25
C CYS A 161 23.68 -9.84 -21.76
N ASN A 162 23.47 -10.25 -23.01
CA ASN A 162 22.13 -10.38 -23.59
C ASN A 162 21.27 -11.39 -22.82
N PHE A 163 21.86 -12.50 -22.39
CA PHE A 163 21.17 -13.48 -21.57
C PHE A 163 20.74 -12.89 -20.23
N VAL A 164 21.64 -12.21 -19.51
CA VAL A 164 21.34 -11.56 -18.23
C VAL A 164 20.24 -10.51 -18.41
N PHE A 165 20.36 -9.61 -19.38
CA PHE A 165 19.35 -8.57 -19.64
C PHE A 165 17.97 -9.13 -20.01
N LYS A 166 17.91 -10.29 -20.67
CA LYS A 166 16.65 -10.90 -21.11
C LYS A 166 16.02 -11.81 -20.06
N ASN A 167 16.82 -12.54 -19.27
CA ASN A 167 16.34 -13.64 -18.44
C ASN A 167 16.42 -13.37 -16.93
N SER A 168 17.22 -12.39 -16.48
CA SER A 168 17.24 -12.02 -15.06
C SER A 168 15.91 -11.40 -14.67
N GLN A 169 15.23 -12.04 -13.72
CA GLN A 169 13.93 -11.59 -13.24
C GLN A 169 14.09 -10.43 -12.25
N THR A 170 13.05 -9.61 -12.13
CA THR A 170 12.93 -8.67 -11.01
C THR A 170 13.02 -9.44 -9.70
N LYS A 171 13.79 -8.93 -8.72
CA LYS A 171 13.88 -9.56 -7.39
C LYS A 171 12.50 -9.59 -6.76
N THR A 172 12.10 -10.76 -6.26
CA THR A 172 10.85 -10.96 -5.54
C THR A 172 11.09 -11.48 -4.14
N LEU A 173 10.13 -11.21 -3.25
CA LEU A 173 10.03 -11.81 -1.91
C LEU A 173 8.97 -12.91 -1.92
N ALA A 174 8.88 -13.67 -0.81
CA ALA A 174 7.81 -14.63 -0.62
C ALA A 174 6.43 -13.99 -0.88
N GLY A 175 5.59 -14.63 -1.68
CA GLY A 175 4.33 -14.05 -2.16
C GLY A 175 4.42 -13.32 -3.51
N GLY A 176 5.57 -13.36 -4.20
CA GLY A 176 5.72 -12.81 -5.55
C GLY A 176 5.89 -11.29 -5.61
N HIS A 177 6.04 -10.64 -4.46
CA HIS A 177 6.15 -9.19 -4.38
C HIS A 177 7.47 -8.68 -4.95
N CYS A 178 7.40 -7.83 -5.97
CA CYS A 178 8.56 -7.17 -6.57
C CYS A 178 9.26 -6.23 -5.57
N VAL A 179 10.57 -6.36 -5.45
CA VAL A 179 11.40 -5.53 -4.57
C VAL A 179 11.75 -4.24 -5.31
N THR A 180 11.33 -3.10 -4.73
CA THR A 180 11.73 -1.76 -5.18
C THR A 180 13.08 -1.35 -4.59
N GLY A 181 13.70 -0.28 -5.09
CA GLY A 181 14.96 0.22 -4.54
C GLY A 181 14.90 0.57 -3.04
N ARG A 182 13.76 1.12 -2.59
CA ARG A 182 13.51 1.41 -1.16
C ARG A 182 13.49 0.14 -0.32
N MET A 183 12.75 -0.87 -0.79
CA MET A 183 12.65 -2.17 -0.14
C MET A 183 14.02 -2.87 -0.09
N LEU A 184 14.79 -2.82 -1.18
CA LEU A 184 16.13 -3.41 -1.23
C LEU A 184 17.08 -2.75 -0.22
N GLY A 185 17.02 -1.42 -0.08
CA GLY A 185 17.79 -0.69 0.94
C GLY A 185 17.43 -1.13 2.36
N ASN A 186 16.14 -1.23 2.68
CA ASN A 186 15.67 -1.71 3.98
C ASN A 186 16.09 -3.18 4.25
N LEU A 187 16.03 -4.06 3.24
CA LEU A 187 16.51 -5.44 3.36
C LEU A 187 18.01 -5.49 3.64
N ALA A 188 18.81 -4.70 2.93
CA ALA A 188 20.25 -4.64 3.14
C ALA A 188 20.59 -4.20 4.57
N VAL A 189 19.94 -3.15 5.09
CA VAL A 189 20.08 -2.71 6.48
C VAL A 189 19.68 -3.82 7.45
N THR A 190 18.52 -4.42 7.25
CA THR A 190 18.00 -5.48 8.15
C THR A 190 18.93 -6.68 8.23
N TYR A 191 19.45 -7.16 7.09
CA TYR A 191 20.36 -8.30 7.08
C TYR A 191 21.72 -7.95 7.69
N VAL A 192 22.29 -6.79 7.39
CA VAL A 192 23.57 -6.36 7.94
C VAL A 192 23.48 -6.13 9.45
N GLU A 193 22.37 -5.57 9.95
CA GLU A 193 22.15 -5.41 11.39
C GLU A 193 22.02 -6.75 12.12
N SER A 194 21.32 -7.72 11.53
CA SER A 194 21.26 -9.08 12.07
C SER A 194 22.65 -9.68 12.23
N ILE A 195 23.47 -9.62 11.16
CA ILE A 195 24.86 -10.11 11.18
C ILE A 195 25.69 -9.39 12.24
N ARG A 196 25.59 -8.05 12.30
CA ARG A 196 26.32 -7.23 13.29
C ARG A 196 25.94 -7.57 14.73
N SER A 197 24.69 -7.95 14.98
CA SER A 197 24.23 -8.41 16.31
C SER A 197 24.63 -9.85 16.66
N GLY A 198 25.36 -10.55 15.78
CA GLY A 198 25.72 -11.96 15.96
C GLY A 198 24.57 -12.93 15.68
N SER A 199 23.50 -12.46 15.05
CA SER A 199 22.35 -13.27 14.64
C SER A 199 22.45 -13.66 13.17
N VAL A 200 21.77 -14.75 12.82
CA VAL A 200 21.70 -15.23 11.43
C VAL A 200 20.58 -14.48 10.70
N PRO A 201 20.83 -13.89 9.51
CA PRO A 201 19.79 -13.33 8.64
C PRO A 201 18.63 -14.30 8.44
N CYS A 202 17.41 -13.82 8.68
CA CYS A 202 16.18 -14.58 8.48
C CYS A 202 15.29 -13.89 7.46
N MET A 203 14.94 -14.58 6.38
CA MET A 203 14.14 -14.01 5.30
C MET A 203 12.71 -13.68 5.75
N GLU A 204 12.05 -14.57 6.50
CA GLU A 204 10.71 -14.29 7.03
C GLU A 204 10.69 -13.04 7.92
N ASN A 205 11.64 -12.95 8.87
CA ASN A 205 11.73 -11.78 9.75
C ASN A 205 12.02 -10.50 8.97
N ALA A 206 12.91 -10.54 7.98
CA ALA A 206 13.20 -9.38 7.16
C ALA A 206 11.99 -8.91 6.36
N VAL A 207 11.21 -9.85 5.82
CA VAL A 207 9.95 -9.56 5.14
C VAL A 207 8.92 -8.94 6.10
N LEU A 208 8.79 -9.47 7.33
CA LEU A 208 7.87 -8.92 8.33
C LEU A 208 8.28 -7.52 8.80
N ALA A 209 9.56 -7.31 9.07
CA ALA A 209 10.10 -6.00 9.43
C ALA A 209 9.89 -4.98 8.31
N LEU A 210 10.13 -5.40 7.06
CA LEU A 210 9.88 -4.56 5.89
C LEU A 210 8.40 -4.21 5.74
N ALA A 211 7.49 -5.17 5.94
CA ALA A 211 6.05 -4.94 5.93
C ALA A 211 5.63 -3.92 6.99
N GLN A 212 6.17 -4.03 8.21
CA GLN A 212 5.90 -3.07 9.27
C GLN A 212 6.36 -1.66 8.88
N ILE A 213 7.59 -1.51 8.37
CA ILE A 213 8.14 -0.22 7.96
C ILE A 213 7.31 0.37 6.81
N GLU A 214 7.11 -0.36 5.72
CA GLU A 214 6.43 0.17 4.53
C GLU A 214 4.96 0.47 4.79
N ASN A 215 4.24 -0.39 5.52
CA ASN A 215 2.82 -0.16 5.80
C ASN A 215 2.61 1.00 6.77
N THR A 216 3.47 1.19 7.76
CA THR A 216 3.39 2.34 8.68
C THR A 216 3.52 3.64 7.92
N VAL A 217 4.50 3.73 7.01
CA VAL A 217 4.68 4.95 6.23
C VAL A 217 3.62 5.07 5.13
N ALA A 218 3.11 3.97 4.58
CA ALA A 218 1.97 4.00 3.65
C ALA A 218 0.72 4.63 4.30
N ILE A 219 0.45 4.34 5.57
CA ILE A 219 -0.63 5.00 6.33
C ILE A 219 -0.37 6.50 6.42
N GLN A 220 0.84 6.90 6.80
CA GLN A 220 1.20 8.32 6.95
C GLN A 220 1.08 9.09 5.63
N ASP A 221 1.57 8.53 4.53
CA ASP A 221 1.47 9.11 3.20
C ASP A 221 0.01 9.25 2.78
N ALA A 222 -0.80 8.21 2.98
CA ALA A 222 -2.23 8.23 2.66
C ALA A 222 -3.00 9.28 3.46
N LEU A 223 -2.76 9.37 4.77
CA LEU A 223 -3.37 10.41 5.62
C LEU A 223 -2.93 11.80 5.20
N SER A 224 -1.67 11.98 4.83
CA SER A 224 -1.14 13.27 4.36
C SER A 224 -1.80 13.71 3.05
N VAL A 225 -2.03 12.77 2.11
CA VAL A 225 -2.79 13.03 0.88
C VAL A 225 -4.21 13.46 1.21
N TYR A 226 -4.92 12.70 2.06
CA TYR A 226 -6.29 13.05 2.46
C TYR A 226 -6.37 14.45 3.10
N GLU A 227 -5.47 14.73 4.05
CA GLU A 227 -5.44 16.01 4.75
C GLU A 227 -5.13 17.18 3.82
N ALA A 228 -4.20 17.03 2.89
CA ALA A 228 -3.85 18.09 1.95
C ALA A 228 -5.05 18.48 1.07
N GLU A 229 -5.75 17.49 0.50
CA GLU A 229 -6.93 17.70 -0.33
C GLU A 229 -8.08 18.33 0.48
N MET A 230 -8.34 17.82 1.70
CA MET A 230 -9.38 18.38 2.57
C MET A 230 -9.07 19.82 2.99
N ARG A 231 -7.80 20.14 3.33
CA ARG A 231 -7.39 21.51 3.67
C ARG A 231 -7.54 22.47 2.48
N GLN A 232 -7.24 22.01 1.27
CA GLN A 232 -7.49 22.82 0.07
C GLN A 232 -8.99 23.08 -0.12
N ALA A 233 -9.82 22.07 0.12
CA ALA A 233 -11.27 22.16 0.04
C ALA A 233 -11.91 23.01 1.16
N GLU A 234 -11.23 23.28 2.28
CA GLU A 234 -11.75 24.14 3.36
C GLU A 234 -12.11 25.55 2.88
N SER A 235 -11.48 26.04 1.80
CA SER A 235 -11.86 27.31 1.15
C SER A 235 -13.31 27.32 0.63
N THR A 236 -13.91 26.15 0.44
CA THR A 236 -15.31 25.98 0.02
C THR A 236 -16.26 25.81 1.20
N PHE A 237 -15.78 25.86 2.44
CA PHE A 237 -16.64 25.76 3.62
C PHE A 237 -17.34 27.10 3.93
N PRO A 238 -18.62 27.07 4.35
CA PRO A 238 -19.46 25.89 4.45
C PRO A 238 -19.93 25.39 3.07
N THR A 239 -19.98 24.06 2.89
CA THR A 239 -20.61 23.47 1.69
C THR A 239 -22.11 23.77 1.68
N GLU A 240 -22.72 23.89 0.50
CA GLU A 240 -24.15 24.24 0.40
C GLU A 240 -25.02 23.10 0.92
N THR A 241 -24.65 21.85 0.61
CA THR A 241 -25.35 20.65 1.03
C THR A 241 -24.43 19.65 1.73
N GLN A 242 -25.04 18.71 2.46
CA GLN A 242 -24.32 17.59 3.05
C GLN A 242 -23.76 16.65 1.97
N ASP A 243 -24.50 16.45 0.87
CA ASP A 243 -24.05 15.61 -0.23
C ASP A 243 -22.78 16.14 -0.90
N GLU A 244 -22.67 17.45 -1.11
CA GLU A 244 -21.46 18.07 -1.68
C GLU A 244 -20.22 17.80 -0.81
N PHE A 245 -20.36 17.86 0.52
CA PHE A 245 -19.28 17.53 1.44
C PHE A 245 -18.91 16.04 1.37
N LEU A 246 -19.91 15.15 1.35
CA LEU A 246 -19.70 13.71 1.30
C LEU A 246 -19.07 13.24 -0.03
N GLU A 247 -19.41 13.87 -1.15
CA GLU A 247 -18.80 13.57 -2.46
C GLU A 247 -17.30 13.86 -2.45
N LYS A 248 -16.90 15.06 -2.00
CA LYS A 248 -15.49 15.45 -1.84
C LYS A 248 -14.76 14.49 -0.92
N GLN A 249 -15.35 14.17 0.23
CA GLN A 249 -14.80 13.20 1.18
C GLN A 249 -14.53 11.84 0.52
N THR A 250 -15.51 11.31 -0.21
CA THR A 250 -15.41 10.00 -0.87
C THR A 250 -14.29 9.99 -1.91
N GLN A 251 -14.18 11.07 -2.69
CA GLN A 251 -13.10 11.25 -3.67
C GLN A 251 -11.73 11.24 -2.99
N PHE A 252 -11.53 12.06 -1.96
CA PHE A 252 -10.24 12.18 -1.28
C PHE A 252 -9.85 10.92 -0.51
N GLN A 253 -10.82 10.21 0.07
CA GLN A 253 -10.58 8.89 0.68
C GLN A 253 -10.12 7.87 -0.37
N SER A 254 -10.70 7.89 -1.57
CA SER A 254 -10.26 7.05 -2.68
C SER A 254 -8.80 7.35 -3.09
N MET A 255 -8.42 8.62 -3.13
CA MET A 255 -7.03 9.04 -3.42
C MET A 255 -6.04 8.58 -2.35
N ALA A 256 -6.38 8.78 -1.07
CA ALA A 256 -5.58 8.32 0.06
C ALA A 256 -5.37 6.80 0.03
N LEU A 257 -6.43 6.06 -0.26
CA LEU A 257 -6.37 4.61 -0.35
C LEU A 257 -5.53 4.13 -1.55
N LYS A 258 -5.61 4.83 -2.68
CA LYS A 258 -4.73 4.55 -3.83
C LYS A 258 -3.26 4.79 -3.48
N ALA A 259 -2.96 5.83 -2.71
CA ALA A 259 -1.61 6.10 -2.22
C ALA A 259 -1.12 5.00 -1.26
N PHE A 260 -1.97 4.57 -0.32
CA PHE A 260 -1.70 3.44 0.57
C PHE A 260 -1.39 2.17 -0.22
N MET A 261 -2.28 1.77 -1.14
CA MET A 261 -2.12 0.54 -1.93
C MET A 261 -0.88 0.56 -2.82
N GLY A 262 -0.47 1.74 -3.30
CA GLY A 262 0.75 1.88 -4.11
C GLY A 262 2.04 1.61 -3.34
N ARG A 263 1.99 1.61 -2.00
CA ARG A 263 3.17 1.45 -1.13
C ARG A 263 3.05 0.28 -0.15
N SER A 264 1.84 -0.08 0.26
CA SER A 264 1.59 -1.15 1.23
C SER A 264 2.13 -2.48 0.72
N PHE A 265 2.66 -3.27 1.64
CA PHE A 265 3.31 -4.54 1.37
C PHE A 265 2.95 -5.56 2.45
N LYS A 266 2.49 -6.75 2.04
CA LYS A 266 2.22 -7.90 2.92
C LYS A 266 1.34 -7.57 4.15
N ASP A 267 0.20 -6.91 3.93
CA ASP A 267 -0.85 -6.71 4.94
C ASP A 267 -1.91 -7.83 4.89
N ASP A 268 -1.48 -9.09 4.99
CA ASP A 268 -2.33 -10.26 4.78
C ASP A 268 -3.54 -10.31 5.75
N LYS A 269 -3.36 -9.76 6.95
CA LYS A 269 -4.40 -9.67 8.00
C LYS A 269 -5.24 -8.40 7.94
N ARG A 270 -4.93 -7.47 7.03
CA ARG A 270 -5.61 -6.16 6.88
C ARG A 270 -5.56 -5.31 8.15
N GLU A 271 -4.51 -5.45 8.94
CA GLU A 271 -4.35 -4.71 10.19
C GLU A 271 -4.03 -3.25 9.90
N TYR A 272 -3.15 -2.98 8.92
CA TYR A 272 -2.77 -1.63 8.53
C TYR A 272 -3.86 -0.94 7.72
N GLN A 273 -4.53 -1.67 6.82
CA GLN A 273 -5.72 -1.17 6.14
C GLN A 273 -6.83 -0.82 7.14
N GLY A 274 -7.08 -1.67 8.12
CA GLY A 274 -8.05 -1.41 9.19
C GLY A 274 -7.69 -0.17 10.02
N GLN A 275 -6.39 0.02 10.30
CA GLN A 275 -5.89 1.22 10.97
C GLN A 275 -6.12 2.49 10.13
N LEU A 276 -5.75 2.46 8.85
CA LEU A 276 -5.98 3.59 7.93
C LEU A 276 -7.46 4.00 7.89
N MET A 277 -8.39 3.04 7.83
CA MET A 277 -9.82 3.34 7.80
C MET A 277 -10.31 4.02 9.08
N ARG A 278 -9.80 3.61 10.26
CA ARG A 278 -10.10 4.28 11.54
C ARG A 278 -9.55 5.70 11.56
N ASP A 279 -8.32 5.89 11.13
CA ASP A 279 -7.67 7.21 11.14
C ASP A 279 -8.32 8.18 10.15
N LEU A 280 -8.69 7.71 8.95
CA LEU A 280 -9.47 8.48 7.99
C LEU A 280 -10.85 8.85 8.52
N HIS A 281 -11.49 7.96 9.28
CA HIS A 281 -12.78 8.24 9.91
C HIS A 281 -12.67 9.39 10.92
N HIS A 282 -11.68 9.35 11.82
CA HIS A 282 -11.45 10.43 12.78
C HIS A 282 -11.13 11.76 12.10
N LYS A 283 -10.26 11.76 11.09
CA LYS A 283 -9.97 12.97 10.32
C LYS A 283 -11.22 13.53 9.64
N ASN A 284 -12.07 12.66 9.12
CA ASN A 284 -13.33 13.08 8.53
C ASN A 284 -14.28 13.72 9.55
N GLU A 285 -14.41 13.16 10.75
CA GLU A 285 -15.21 13.76 11.82
C GLU A 285 -14.73 15.17 12.16
N ASP A 286 -13.41 15.40 12.19
CA ASP A 286 -12.84 16.72 12.44
C ASP A 286 -13.17 17.74 11.35
N PHE A 287 -13.02 17.37 10.07
CA PHE A 287 -13.38 18.27 8.98
C PHE A 287 -14.90 18.50 8.87
N ALA A 288 -15.72 17.50 9.20
CA ALA A 288 -17.16 17.65 9.26
C ALA A 288 -17.54 18.71 10.30
N LYS A 289 -16.96 18.65 11.51
CA LYS A 289 -17.16 19.68 12.54
C LYS A 289 -16.78 21.08 12.05
N ARG A 290 -15.64 21.23 11.37
CA ARG A 290 -15.24 22.55 10.80
C ARG A 290 -16.23 23.07 9.77
N ASN A 291 -16.76 22.19 8.91
CA ASN A 291 -17.80 22.55 7.94
C ASN A 291 -19.09 23.00 8.64
N GLU A 292 -19.49 22.30 9.70
CA GLU A 292 -20.63 22.67 10.55
C GLU A 292 -20.42 24.03 11.23
N GLU A 293 -19.26 24.26 11.84
CA GLU A 293 -18.89 25.50 12.51
C GLU A 293 -18.87 26.69 11.55
N ALA A 294 -18.32 26.50 10.34
CA ALA A 294 -18.35 27.50 9.29
C ALA A 294 -19.79 27.87 8.88
N SER A 295 -20.67 26.87 8.80
CA SER A 295 -22.10 27.08 8.49
C SER A 295 -22.79 27.85 9.61
N ILE A 296 -22.56 27.46 10.87
CA ILE A 296 -23.12 28.13 12.05
C ILE A 296 -22.73 29.60 12.06
N ARG A 297 -21.43 29.88 11.94
CA ARG A 297 -20.88 31.24 11.95
C ARG A 297 -21.48 32.09 10.84
N LYS A 298 -21.51 31.57 9.61
CA LYS A 298 -22.07 32.28 8.46
C LYS A 298 -23.55 32.62 8.63
N CYS A 299 -24.33 31.69 9.19
CA CYS A 299 -25.74 31.89 9.45
C CYS A 299 -25.99 32.91 10.57
N GLN A 300 -25.20 32.88 11.63
CA GLN A 300 -25.26 33.84 12.73
C GLN A 300 -24.94 35.26 12.25
N ASP A 301 -23.86 35.44 11.49
CA ASP A 301 -23.47 36.72 10.91
C ASP A 301 -24.59 37.28 10.02
N LEU A 302 -25.20 36.42 9.18
CA LEU A 302 -26.31 36.81 8.31
C LEU A 302 -27.55 37.25 9.12
N LEU A 303 -27.94 36.48 10.13
CA LEU A 303 -29.09 36.83 10.98
C LEU A 303 -28.84 38.09 11.79
N GLN A 304 -27.62 38.33 12.24
CA GLN A 304 -27.26 39.57 12.94
C GLN A 304 -27.50 40.80 12.04
N VAL A 305 -27.12 40.72 10.77
CA VAL A 305 -27.37 41.80 9.79
C VAL A 305 -28.86 41.94 9.48
N LEU A 306 -29.56 40.84 9.20
CA LEU A 306 -30.97 40.88 8.82
C LEU A 306 -31.87 41.34 9.97
N SER A 307 -31.52 41.00 11.22
CA SER A 307 -32.32 41.34 12.40
C SER A 307 -32.01 42.71 13.00
N ALA A 308 -30.98 43.41 12.56
CA ALA A 308 -30.55 44.69 13.14
C ALA A 308 -31.68 45.74 13.23
N SER A 309 -32.50 45.85 12.18
CA SER A 309 -33.66 46.75 12.14
C SER A 309 -34.72 46.36 13.18
N LEU A 310 -35.02 45.06 13.28
CA LEU A 310 -35.96 44.51 14.24
C LEU A 310 -35.47 44.73 15.68
N GLU A 311 -34.20 44.45 15.98
CA GLU A 311 -33.60 44.64 17.30
C GLU A 311 -33.62 46.10 17.75
N LYS A 312 -33.32 47.02 16.82
CA LYS A 312 -33.40 48.45 17.09
C LYS A 312 -34.84 48.88 17.39
N GLY A 313 -35.81 48.45 16.58
CA GLY A 313 -37.22 48.74 16.81
C GLY A 313 -37.77 48.16 18.13
N ILE A 314 -37.24 47.01 18.58
CA ILE A 314 -37.54 46.44 19.90
C ILE A 314 -36.98 47.36 21.01
N ALA A 315 -35.71 47.77 20.90
CA ALA A 315 -35.06 48.62 21.89
C ALA A 315 -35.71 50.01 22.00
N ASP A 316 -36.12 50.59 20.87
CA ASP A 316 -36.76 51.90 20.78
C ASP A 316 -38.26 51.86 21.14
N GLY A 317 -38.81 50.68 21.47
CA GLY A 317 -40.21 50.51 21.87
C GLY A 317 -41.21 50.74 20.73
N GLU A 318 -40.78 50.63 19.46
CA GLU A 318 -41.62 50.95 18.29
C GLU A 318 -42.82 50.02 18.15
N PHE A 319 -42.71 48.80 18.69
CA PHE A 319 -43.75 47.77 18.63
C PHE A 319 -44.75 47.84 19.80
N CYS A 320 -44.57 48.74 20.77
CA CYS A 320 -45.50 48.94 21.90
C CYS A 320 -46.57 50.00 21.60
N LYS A 321 -47.04 50.06 20.35
CA LYS A 321 -48.05 51.01 19.84
C LYS A 321 -49.22 50.23 19.24
N PRO A 322 -50.41 50.85 19.05
CA PRO A 322 -51.54 50.20 18.38
C PRO A 322 -51.14 49.57 17.03
N GLY A 323 -51.28 48.25 16.91
CA GLY A 323 -50.92 47.46 15.72
C GLY A 323 -49.45 47.04 15.63
N GLY A 324 -48.68 47.23 16.70
CA GLY A 324 -47.27 46.89 16.79
C GLY A 324 -46.97 45.39 16.70
N HIS A 325 -47.86 44.53 17.22
CA HIS A 325 -47.70 43.07 17.08
C HIS A 325 -47.75 42.64 15.61
N LYS A 326 -48.66 43.20 14.81
CA LYS A 326 -48.74 42.90 13.37
C LYS A 326 -47.47 43.30 12.63
N ARG A 327 -46.90 44.47 12.95
CA ARG A 327 -45.64 44.95 12.36
C ARG A 327 -44.45 44.06 12.74
N PHE A 328 -44.38 43.65 14.01
CA PHE A 328 -43.35 42.73 14.50
C PHE A 328 -43.36 41.40 13.73
N VAL A 329 -44.55 40.81 13.55
CA VAL A 329 -44.71 39.54 12.81
C VAL A 329 -44.30 39.71 11.33
N GLN A 330 -44.66 40.83 10.69
CA GLN A 330 -44.27 41.11 9.31
C GLN A 330 -42.76 41.24 9.14
N GLU A 331 -42.08 41.96 10.03
CA GLU A 331 -40.64 42.14 9.95
C GLU A 331 -39.89 40.82 10.24
N LYS A 332 -40.38 40.02 11.20
CA LYS A 332 -39.90 38.65 11.46
C LYS A 332 -40.04 37.76 10.21
N GLN A 333 -41.18 37.81 9.53
CA GLN A 333 -41.42 37.03 8.31
C GLN A 333 -40.49 37.46 7.16
N LYS A 334 -40.27 38.75 7.00
CA LYS A 334 -39.35 39.31 6.00
C LYS A 334 -37.90 38.85 6.24
N ILE A 335 -37.46 38.80 7.51
CA ILE A 335 -36.15 38.25 7.87
C ILE A 335 -36.05 36.77 7.47
N MET A 336 -37.08 35.97 7.77
CA MET A 336 -37.10 34.55 7.40
C MET A 336 -37.03 34.33 5.88
N GLU A 337 -37.82 35.06 5.10
CA GLU A 337 -37.81 34.96 3.64
C GLU A 337 -36.44 35.35 3.05
N THR A 338 -35.87 36.47 3.53
CA THR A 338 -34.56 36.94 3.06
C THR A 338 -33.46 35.96 3.44
N TYR A 339 -33.50 35.41 4.65
CA TYR A 339 -32.56 34.40 5.12
C TYR A 339 -32.67 33.11 4.28
N ASN A 340 -33.88 32.60 4.05
CA ASN A 340 -34.10 31.38 3.28
C ASN A 340 -33.59 31.52 1.84
N ASN A 341 -33.74 32.70 1.23
CA ASN A 341 -33.28 33.00 -0.13
C ASN A 341 -31.77 33.32 -0.23
N SER A 342 -31.06 33.49 0.88
CA SER A 342 -29.63 33.80 0.86
C SER A 342 -28.78 32.56 0.52
N PRO A 343 -27.82 32.63 -0.42
CA PRO A 343 -26.98 31.48 -0.79
C PRO A 343 -25.87 31.21 0.25
N LYS A 344 -25.26 30.02 0.20
CA LYS A 344 -24.04 29.65 0.95
C LYS A 344 -24.17 29.74 2.47
N LYS A 345 -25.34 29.36 2.98
CA LYS A 345 -25.59 29.24 4.43
C LYS A 345 -25.02 27.93 4.99
N GLY A 346 -25.07 26.90 4.16
CA GLY A 346 -24.60 25.56 4.44
C GLY A 346 -25.50 24.76 5.38
N ILE A 347 -24.97 23.61 5.80
CA ILE A 347 -25.72 22.49 6.37
C ILE A 347 -26.43 22.78 7.71
N LYS A 348 -26.05 23.83 8.46
CA LYS A 348 -26.67 24.22 9.74
C LYS A 348 -27.68 25.37 9.60
N ALA A 349 -28.03 25.78 8.39
CA ALA A 349 -28.93 26.92 8.15
C ALA A 349 -30.28 26.82 8.88
N ALA A 350 -30.93 25.64 8.83
CA ALA A 350 -32.22 25.43 9.48
C ALA A 350 -32.11 25.50 11.01
N VAL A 351 -31.10 24.83 11.59
CA VAL A 351 -30.87 24.77 13.04
C VAL A 351 -30.60 26.16 13.62
N VAL A 352 -29.77 26.97 12.94
CA VAL A 352 -29.46 28.33 13.41
C VAL A 352 -30.67 29.26 13.32
N LEU A 353 -31.46 29.18 12.23
CA LEU A 353 -32.69 29.96 12.10
C LEU A 353 -33.70 29.60 13.18
N GLN A 354 -33.87 28.31 13.46
CA GLN A 354 -34.75 27.82 14.51
C GLN A 354 -34.35 28.42 15.87
N HIS A 355 -33.08 28.32 16.26
CA HIS A 355 -32.58 28.89 17.52
C HIS A 355 -32.83 30.40 17.61
N PHE A 356 -32.62 31.14 16.52
CA PHE A 356 -32.95 32.56 16.45
C PHE A 356 -34.45 32.83 16.69
N LEU A 357 -35.33 32.09 16.02
CA LEU A 357 -36.79 32.22 16.19
C LEU A 357 -37.24 31.89 17.60
N GLU A 358 -36.67 30.86 18.23
CA GLU A 358 -36.94 30.54 19.63
C GLU A 358 -36.56 31.68 20.57
N GLY A 359 -35.40 32.31 20.31
CA GLY A 359 -34.96 33.51 21.01
C GLY A 359 -35.92 34.70 20.88
N LYS A 360 -36.79 34.75 19.86
CA LYS A 360 -37.76 35.84 19.67
C LYS A 360 -39.15 35.58 20.24
N LYS A 361 -39.47 34.35 20.68
CA LYS A 361 -40.80 33.97 21.19
C LYS A 361 -41.24 34.79 22.41
N HIS A 362 -40.32 35.02 23.35
CA HIS A 362 -40.64 35.77 24.58
C HIS A 362 -40.88 37.26 24.28
N ILE A 363 -40.13 37.82 23.32
CA ILE A 363 -40.29 39.20 22.85
C ILE A 363 -41.63 39.36 22.14
N GLU A 364 -41.99 38.43 21.26
CA GLU A 364 -43.29 38.42 20.56
C GLU A 364 -44.47 38.41 21.55
N THR A 365 -44.36 37.60 22.62
CA THR A 365 -45.37 37.55 23.69
C THR A 365 -45.47 38.87 24.47
N ALA A 366 -44.34 39.54 24.72
CA ALA A 366 -44.31 40.84 25.39
C ALA A 366 -44.93 41.95 24.51
N VAL A 367 -44.59 41.97 23.23
CA VAL A 367 -45.17 42.90 22.23
C VAL A 367 -46.68 42.67 22.12
N LEU A 368 -47.14 41.42 22.10
CA LEU A 368 -48.57 41.08 22.05
C LEU A 368 -49.35 41.67 23.24
N LYS A 369 -48.80 41.62 24.45
CA LYS A 369 -49.42 42.17 25.67
C LYS A 369 -49.41 43.69 25.74
N ALA A 370 -48.45 44.33 25.08
CA ALA A 370 -48.29 45.78 25.04
C ALA A 370 -49.10 46.46 23.92
N ASP A 371 -49.74 45.69 23.03
CA ASP A 371 -50.50 46.24 21.90
C ASP A 371 -51.90 46.70 22.34
N GLU A 372 -52.06 48.01 22.50
CA GLU A 372 -53.32 48.67 22.93
C GLU A 372 -54.49 48.50 21.96
N SER A 373 -54.24 47.99 20.74
CA SER A 373 -55.29 47.74 19.73
C SER A 373 -56.01 46.40 19.89
N LEU A 374 -55.50 45.51 20.77
CA LEU A 374 -56.03 44.16 20.96
C LEU A 374 -56.89 44.07 22.23
N THR A 375 -58.03 43.37 22.15
CA THR A 375 -58.82 43.10 23.35
C THR A 375 -58.20 41.96 24.14
N LYS A 376 -58.52 41.86 25.44
CA LYS A 376 -58.05 40.77 26.30
C LYS A 376 -58.38 39.38 25.74
N ARG A 377 -59.52 39.23 25.05
CA ARG A 377 -59.91 37.98 24.35
C ARG A 377 -59.03 37.70 23.14
N ASP A 378 -58.65 38.73 22.37
CA ASP A 378 -57.77 38.58 21.22
C ASP A 378 -56.35 38.18 21.65
N ILE A 379 -55.87 38.75 22.76
CA ILE A 379 -54.57 38.40 23.36
C ILE A 379 -54.58 36.93 23.82
N GLU A 380 -55.60 36.49 24.57
CA GLU A 380 -55.73 35.12 25.06
C GLU A 380 -55.81 34.10 23.90
N ALA A 381 -56.60 34.40 22.86
CA ALA A 381 -56.71 33.54 21.67
C ALA A 381 -55.39 33.46 20.88
N GLN A 382 -54.66 34.57 20.77
CA GLN A 382 -53.39 34.62 20.06
C GLN A 382 -52.27 33.92 20.85
N GLU A 383 -52.25 34.01 22.18
CA GLU A 383 -51.32 33.24 23.03
C GLU A 383 -51.55 31.73 22.93
N GLU A 384 -52.80 31.28 22.94
CA GLU A 384 -53.14 29.86 22.79
C GLU A 384 -52.71 29.35 21.41
N ARG A 385 -52.93 30.14 20.37
CA ARG A 385 -52.48 29.83 19.02
C ARG A 385 -50.96 29.76 18.90
N ILE A 386 -50.21 30.70 19.47
CA ILE A 386 -48.73 30.67 19.50
C ILE A 386 -48.24 29.44 20.25
N LYS A 387 -48.86 29.08 21.39
CA LYS A 387 -48.51 27.88 22.16
C LYS A 387 -48.75 26.61 21.34
N LYS A 388 -49.90 26.50 20.67
CA LYS A 388 -50.24 25.35 19.85
C LYS A 388 -49.30 25.20 18.65
N GLU A 389 -49.06 26.29 17.92
CA GLU A 389 -48.12 26.32 16.80
C GLU A 389 -46.68 26.01 17.24
N ALA A 390 -46.28 26.42 18.46
CA ALA A 390 -44.96 26.11 19.00
C ALA A 390 -44.79 24.63 19.35
N VAL A 391 -45.83 23.99 19.92
CA VAL A 391 -45.81 22.54 20.21
C VAL A 391 -45.82 21.72 18.93
N GLU A 392 -46.68 22.08 17.97
CA GLU A 392 -46.75 21.39 16.67
C GLU A 392 -45.43 21.52 15.88
N ARG A 393 -44.82 22.71 15.84
CA ARG A 393 -43.51 22.87 15.18
C ARG A 393 -42.39 22.08 15.86
N LYS A 394 -42.30 22.10 17.19
CA LYS A 394 -41.29 21.32 17.92
C LYS A 394 -41.42 19.82 17.64
N LEU A 395 -42.65 19.30 17.66
CA LEU A 395 -42.91 17.88 17.37
C LEU A 395 -42.58 17.52 15.92
N GLN A 396 -42.87 18.42 14.97
CA GLN A 396 -42.54 18.22 13.57
C GLN A 396 -41.02 18.27 13.33
N GLU A 397 -40.31 19.19 13.98
CA GLU A 397 -38.84 19.31 13.91
C GLU A 397 -38.14 18.10 14.52
N GLU A 398 -38.60 17.57 15.65
CA GLU A 398 -38.02 16.34 16.23
C GLU A 398 -38.19 15.16 15.27
N LYS A 399 -39.34 15.06 14.59
CA LYS A 399 -39.58 14.02 13.58
C LYS A 399 -38.70 14.20 12.35
N GLU A 400 -38.61 15.41 11.80
CA GLU A 400 -37.81 15.71 10.61
C GLU A 400 -36.32 15.54 10.88
N ASN A 401 -35.81 16.03 12.02
CA ASN A 401 -34.43 15.82 12.43
C ASN A 401 -34.11 14.34 12.66
N ALA A 402 -35.01 13.58 13.29
CA ALA A 402 -34.82 12.14 13.48
C ALA A 402 -34.78 11.38 12.13
N VAL A 403 -35.68 11.72 11.20
CA VAL A 403 -35.72 11.12 9.85
C VAL A 403 -34.45 11.49 9.06
N GLN A 404 -34.05 12.75 9.06
CA GLN A 404 -32.88 13.23 8.32
C GLN A 404 -31.58 12.66 8.88
N LEU A 405 -31.44 12.58 10.21
CA LEU A 405 -30.32 11.92 10.86
C LEU A 405 -30.27 10.43 10.51
N MET A 406 -31.41 9.74 10.53
CA MET A 406 -31.51 8.33 10.19
C MET A 406 -31.16 8.08 8.71
N GLN A 407 -31.65 8.93 7.80
CA GLN A 407 -31.34 8.85 6.37
C GLN A 407 -29.87 9.14 6.08
N THR A 408 -29.30 10.19 6.68
CA THR A 408 -27.88 10.54 6.53
C THR A 408 -26.98 9.41 7.03
N LYS A 409 -27.29 8.84 8.20
CA LYS A 409 -26.56 7.70 8.76
C LYS A 409 -26.69 6.45 7.88
N LYS A 410 -27.88 6.20 7.33
CA LYS A 410 -28.13 5.06 6.44
C LYS A 410 -27.40 5.20 5.10
N GLU A 411 -27.39 6.39 4.52
CA GLU A 411 -26.67 6.65 3.26
C GLU A 411 -25.15 6.64 3.46
N GLN A 412 -24.65 7.18 4.58
CA GLN A 412 -23.25 7.05 4.96
C GLN A 412 -22.84 5.57 5.11
N ASN A 413 -23.64 4.76 5.81
CA ASN A 413 -23.37 3.33 5.94
C ASN A 413 -23.40 2.63 4.57
N ARG A 414 -24.37 2.93 3.72
CA ARG A 414 -24.47 2.34 2.37
C ARG A 414 -23.26 2.70 1.50
N ARG A 415 -22.78 3.94 1.55
CA ARG A 415 -21.59 4.38 0.81
C ARG A 415 -20.30 3.77 1.35
N LEU A 416 -20.18 3.63 2.69
CA LEU A 416 -19.08 2.89 3.31
C LEU A 416 -19.07 1.42 2.90
N GLU A 417 -20.25 0.78 2.86
CA GLU A 417 -20.41 -0.59 2.37
C GLU A 417 -20.05 -0.70 0.88
N GLN A 418 -20.48 0.23 0.04
CA GLN A 418 -20.12 0.25 -1.39
C GLN A 418 -18.62 0.45 -1.62
N LEU A 419 -17.98 1.34 -0.86
CA LEU A 419 -16.53 1.51 -0.89
C LEU A 419 -15.83 0.22 -0.45
N ALA A 420 -16.32 -0.44 0.60
CA ALA A 420 -15.79 -1.73 1.06
C ALA A 420 -15.97 -2.86 0.03
N VAL A 421 -17.09 -2.89 -0.70
CA VAL A 421 -17.35 -3.85 -1.78
C VAL A 421 -16.43 -3.61 -2.96
N MET A 422 -16.33 -2.36 -3.45
CA MET A 422 -15.44 -2.02 -4.58
C MET A 422 -13.97 -2.32 -4.22
N LEU A 423 -13.59 -2.10 -2.96
CA LEU A 423 -12.29 -2.49 -2.42
C LEU A 423 -12.07 -4.00 -2.43
N LYS A 424 -13.09 -4.75 -2.02
CA LYS A 424 -13.04 -6.22 -2.00
C LYS A 424 -12.90 -6.78 -3.41
N GLU A 425 -13.67 -6.29 -4.38
CA GLU A 425 -13.63 -6.71 -5.78
C GLU A 425 -12.25 -6.45 -6.41
N LYS A 426 -11.68 -5.25 -6.20
CA LYS A 426 -10.34 -4.93 -6.70
C LYS A 426 -9.26 -5.82 -6.08
N MET A 427 -9.39 -6.18 -4.80
CA MET A 427 -8.49 -7.14 -4.15
C MET A 427 -8.67 -8.57 -4.67
N GLU A 428 -9.90 -8.98 -4.99
CA GLU A 428 -10.17 -10.29 -5.59
C GLU A 428 -9.59 -10.39 -7.01
N GLU A 429 -9.66 -9.32 -7.82
CA GLU A 429 -8.99 -9.26 -9.13
C GLU A 429 -7.45 -9.40 -9.02
N GLU A 430 -6.84 -8.71 -8.06
CA GLU A 430 -5.39 -8.81 -7.82
C GLU A 430 -4.99 -10.22 -7.33
N ARG A 431 -5.82 -10.83 -6.48
CA ARG A 431 -5.64 -12.22 -6.01
C ARG A 431 -5.81 -13.24 -7.13
N GLU A 432 -6.77 -13.04 -8.04
CA GLU A 432 -6.97 -13.92 -9.20
C GLU A 432 -5.81 -13.85 -10.18
N LYS A 433 -5.24 -12.66 -10.42
CA LYS A 433 -4.01 -12.51 -11.21
C LYS A 433 -2.86 -13.32 -10.60
N PHE A 434 -2.68 -13.24 -9.29
CA PHE A 434 -1.69 -14.01 -8.57
C PHE A 434 -1.92 -15.54 -8.64
N LEU A 435 -3.17 -16.01 -8.53
CA LEU A 435 -3.50 -17.43 -8.67
C LEU A 435 -3.28 -17.96 -10.09
N LYS A 436 -3.60 -17.17 -11.12
CA LYS A 436 -3.34 -17.54 -12.53
C LYS A 436 -1.84 -17.68 -12.82
N GLU A 437 -1.01 -16.81 -12.26
CA GLU A 437 0.46 -16.94 -12.34
C GLU A 437 0.94 -18.22 -11.65
N ASN A 438 0.39 -18.57 -10.48
CA ASN A 438 0.71 -19.83 -9.80
C ASN A 438 0.23 -21.07 -10.57
N GLN A 439 -0.94 -21.02 -11.21
CA GLN A 439 -1.46 -22.16 -11.97
C GLN A 439 -0.62 -22.41 -13.23
N TRP A 440 -0.24 -21.36 -13.96
CA TRP A 440 0.68 -21.46 -15.09
C TRP A 440 2.01 -22.13 -14.69
N MET A 441 2.50 -21.84 -13.49
CA MET A 441 3.71 -22.46 -12.94
C MET A 441 3.53 -23.95 -12.59
N ILE A 442 2.35 -24.37 -12.13
CA ILE A 442 2.04 -25.79 -11.90
C ILE A 442 2.01 -26.54 -13.23
N ASP A 443 1.42 -25.95 -14.27
CA ASP A 443 1.36 -26.54 -15.61
C ASP A 443 2.76 -26.70 -16.22
N GLU A 444 3.66 -25.75 -15.98
CA GLU A 444 5.06 -25.85 -16.44
C GLU A 444 5.83 -26.95 -15.69
N LYS A 445 5.58 -27.14 -14.39
CA LYS A 445 6.11 -28.29 -13.64
C LYS A 445 5.57 -29.62 -14.15
N MET A 446 4.28 -29.69 -14.50
CA MET A 446 3.69 -30.89 -15.08
C MET A 446 4.33 -31.25 -16.42
N LYS A 447 4.69 -30.26 -17.26
CA LYS A 447 5.45 -30.52 -18.51
C LYS A 447 6.82 -31.12 -18.23
N VAL A 448 7.56 -30.62 -17.24
CA VAL A 448 8.88 -31.16 -16.87
C VAL A 448 8.76 -32.60 -16.34
N ILE A 449 7.73 -32.90 -15.54
CA ILE A 449 7.45 -34.25 -15.05
C ILE A 449 7.04 -35.19 -16.19
N LEU A 450 6.20 -34.72 -17.13
CA LEU A 450 5.80 -35.46 -18.33
C LEU A 450 7.00 -35.78 -19.24
N ILE A 451 7.93 -34.83 -19.41
CA ILE A 451 9.17 -35.04 -20.18
C ILE A 451 10.08 -36.09 -19.50
N SER A 452 10.11 -36.12 -18.17
CA SER A 452 10.84 -37.12 -17.39
C SER A 452 10.21 -38.51 -17.49
N TRP A 453 8.88 -38.61 -17.49
CA TRP A 453 8.13 -39.87 -17.66
C TRP A 453 8.23 -40.44 -19.08
N VAL A 454 8.23 -39.59 -20.10
CA VAL A 454 8.42 -40.02 -21.51
C VAL A 454 9.83 -40.58 -21.74
N HIS A 455 10.84 -40.11 -21.00
CA HIS A 455 12.19 -40.68 -21.02
C HIS A 455 12.30 -42.03 -20.28
N GLU A 456 11.49 -42.28 -19.24
CA GLU A 456 11.48 -43.56 -18.51
C GLU A 456 10.71 -44.69 -19.22
N PHE A 457 9.82 -44.36 -20.16
CA PHE A 457 9.03 -45.36 -20.92
C PHE A 457 9.52 -45.63 -22.35
N HIS A 458 10.60 -44.96 -22.80
CA HIS A 458 11.27 -45.22 -24.09
C HIS A 458 12.66 -45.87 -23.94
N VAL A 459 12.93 -46.45 -22.77
CA VAL A 459 14.03 -47.40 -22.50
C VAL A 459 13.40 -48.72 -22.07
#